data_AF-A0A834LBG9-F1
#
_entry.id   AF-A0A834LBG9-F1
#
_cell.length_a   1.000
_cell.length_b   1.000
_cell.length_c   1.000
_cell.angle_alpha   90.00
_cell.angle_beta   90.00
_cell.angle_gamma   90.00
#
_symmetry.space_group_name_H-M   'P 1'
#
loop_
_entity.id
_entity.type
_entity.pdbx_description
1 polymer ?
#
loop_
_entity_poly.entity_id
_entity_poly.type
_entity_poly.pdbx_seq_one_letter_code
_entity_poly.pdbx_strand_id
1 'polypeptide(L)'
;MNWGWQCWKRERLKAASPGDDSNRFEGGSWGTRSAVARREQAEVFRLWGAQRRERSDQTLERGMIGSCLCGGWKKRRKREKEKGKGISDGERCRLGHADQANMNNVMPLCTATRNMGLLCSKHQQFNQADTEENAQAADIERRIEQETRAEKHIHKLLLLGAGESGKSTIFKQARQILIKLLFQTGFDEAELKSYIAVIHANVYQTIKLLYDGSKEFAQNEIDSSKYVVSVENKGIGEKLSEIGGGVDYPPLTKELAQEIEALWKDSAIQEICSHGNELQVPDCAHYFMANLQRLSDANYVPTKEDVLYARVRTTGVVEIQFSPVGENKKSGEVYRLYDVGGQRNERRKWIHLFEGVTAVIFCAALSEYDQTLFEDESKNRMMETKELFDWVLQQPCFEKTSFMLFLNKFDIFEKKVLNVPLNVCEWFKDYQPVSTGKQEIEHAYEFVKKKFEELYFQSTAPDRVDRVFKIYRTTALDQKLVKKTFKLVDETLRRRNLLEAGLL
;
A
#
# COMPACT_ATOMS: atom_id res chain seq x y z
N MET A 1 28.13 5.32 -16.03
CA MET A 1 29.09 6.29 -15.45
C MET A 1 28.49 6.82 -14.17
N ASN A 2 29.15 6.54 -13.05
CA ASN A 2 28.79 6.95 -11.68
C ASN A 2 28.87 8.47 -11.50
N TRP A 3 27.82 9.13 -11.00
CA TRP A 3 27.82 10.31 -10.12
C TRP A 3 26.37 10.46 -9.61
N GLY A 4 26.03 10.74 -8.35
CA GLY A 4 26.81 10.97 -7.14
C GLY A 4 25.81 11.09 -5.99
N TRP A 5 25.91 10.18 -5.02
CA TRP A 5 25.27 10.27 -3.71
C TRP A 5 26.17 11.12 -2.82
N GLN A 6 25.63 12.17 -2.18
CA GLN A 6 25.99 12.64 -0.83
C GLN A 6 25.31 13.97 -0.51
N CYS A 7 24.44 13.99 0.50
CA CYS A 7 24.49 14.99 1.57
C CYS A 7 23.54 14.58 2.69
N TRP A 8 24.08 14.02 3.78
CA TRP A 8 23.63 14.26 5.16
C TRP A 8 24.69 13.64 6.08
N LYS A 9 25.60 14.49 6.59
CA LYS A 9 26.55 14.14 7.64
C LYS A 9 26.36 15.10 8.81
N ARG A 10 26.05 14.50 9.96
CA ARG A 10 26.30 14.92 11.35
C ARG A 10 27.21 16.13 11.55
N GLU A 11 26.75 17.04 12.41
CA GLU A 11 27.63 17.75 13.35
C GLU A 11 27.06 17.64 14.78
N ARG A 12 27.95 17.31 15.72
CA ARG A 12 27.74 17.36 17.16
C ARG A 12 28.96 18.06 17.77
N LEU A 13 28.66 19.06 18.61
CA LEU A 13 29.40 19.57 19.78
C LEU A 13 30.64 20.45 19.57
N LYS A 14 30.56 21.68 20.08
CA LYS A 14 31.53 22.23 21.03
C LYS A 14 30.82 23.02 22.15
N ALA A 15 31.29 22.78 23.36
CA ALA A 15 30.87 23.35 24.62
C ALA A 15 31.59 24.67 24.93
N ALA A 16 30.95 25.54 25.71
CA ALA A 16 31.59 26.53 26.58
C ALA A 16 30.80 26.61 27.90
N SER A 17 31.53 26.54 29.01
CA SER A 17 31.06 26.47 30.41
C SER A 17 31.06 27.87 31.08
N PRO A 18 30.92 28.01 32.42
CA PRO A 18 29.66 28.19 33.14
C PRO A 18 29.59 29.51 33.95
N GLY A 19 28.42 29.89 34.42
CA GLY A 19 28.23 30.96 35.41
C GLY A 19 26.96 30.72 36.22
N ASP A 20 27.17 30.50 37.52
CA ASP A 20 26.18 30.26 38.56
C ASP A 20 25.07 31.33 38.61
N ASP A 21 23.81 30.91 38.80
CA ASP A 21 23.14 31.22 40.06
C ASP A 21 21.87 30.38 40.26
N SER A 22 21.73 29.98 41.51
CA SER A 22 20.81 29.00 42.08
C SER A 22 19.33 29.42 42.08
N ASN A 23 18.43 28.48 41.74
CA ASN A 23 17.37 28.08 42.68
C ASN A 23 16.70 26.75 42.34
N ARG A 24 16.51 25.95 43.39
CA ARG A 24 15.85 24.64 43.45
C ARG A 24 14.36 24.75 43.10
N PHE A 25 13.83 23.75 42.38
CA PHE A 25 12.69 22.94 42.83
C PHE A 25 12.63 21.62 42.03
N GLU A 26 12.40 20.53 42.75
CA GLU A 26 12.24 19.13 42.33
C GLU A 26 11.10 19.01 41.29
N GLY A 27 11.16 18.22 40.21
CA GLY A 27 11.41 16.79 40.15
C GLY A 27 10.16 16.09 39.62
N GLY A 28 9.95 16.07 38.30
CA GLY A 28 8.76 15.48 37.65
C GLY A 28 9.11 14.75 36.36
N SER A 29 8.87 13.45 36.36
CA SER A 29 9.23 12.45 35.33
C SER A 29 8.65 12.73 33.94
N TRP A 30 9.44 13.35 33.05
CA TRP A 30 9.25 13.32 31.60
C TRP A 30 10.32 12.42 30.97
N GLY A 31 10.09 11.11 30.92
CA GLY A 31 11.05 10.18 30.34
C GLY A 31 10.58 8.75 30.05
N THR A 32 9.42 8.35 30.55
CA THR A 32 9.01 6.94 30.53
C THR A 32 8.27 6.48 29.27
N ARG A 33 7.59 7.35 28.51
CA ARG A 33 6.83 6.92 27.29
C ARG A 33 7.70 6.62 26.05
N SER A 34 8.87 7.26 25.88
CA SER A 34 9.80 6.93 24.77
C SER A 34 10.61 5.65 25.02
N ALA A 35 10.73 5.22 26.28
CA ALA A 35 11.48 4.04 26.68
C ALA A 35 10.66 2.74 26.54
N VAL A 36 9.33 2.81 26.77
CA VAL A 36 8.41 1.67 26.59
C VAL A 36 8.28 1.31 25.10
N ALA A 37 8.10 2.29 24.22
CA ALA A 37 8.05 2.07 22.77
C ALA A 37 9.35 1.49 22.17
N ARG A 38 10.51 1.78 22.78
CA ARG A 38 11.80 1.19 22.36
C ARG A 38 12.07 -0.20 22.95
N ARG A 39 11.51 -0.51 24.14
CA ARG A 39 11.60 -1.85 24.74
C ARG A 39 10.71 -2.85 24.01
N GLU A 40 9.49 -2.46 23.64
CA GLU A 40 8.56 -3.30 22.86
C GLU A 40 9.12 -3.63 21.47
N GLN A 41 9.80 -2.69 20.80
CA GLN A 41 10.44 -2.97 19.50
C GLN A 41 11.68 -3.89 19.59
N ALA A 42 12.42 -3.84 20.69
CA ALA A 42 13.63 -4.64 20.87
C ALA A 42 13.35 -6.11 21.26
N GLU A 43 12.26 -6.37 21.99
CA GLU A 43 11.84 -7.75 22.33
C GLU A 43 11.14 -8.46 21.18
N VAL A 44 10.37 -7.74 20.36
CA VAL A 44 9.79 -8.28 19.11
C VAL A 44 10.89 -8.76 18.15
N PHE A 45 12.02 -8.05 18.05
CA PHE A 45 13.16 -8.49 17.23
C PHE A 45 13.88 -9.74 17.79
N ARG A 46 13.94 -9.92 19.13
CA ARG A 46 14.53 -11.13 19.74
C ARG A 46 13.63 -12.35 19.58
N LEU A 47 12.32 -12.19 19.74
CA LEU A 47 11.34 -13.28 19.64
C LEU A 47 11.13 -13.72 18.18
N TRP A 48 11.21 -12.80 17.21
CA TRP A 48 11.22 -13.17 15.79
C TRP A 48 12.47 -13.96 15.38
N GLY A 49 13.60 -13.75 16.06
CA GLY A 49 14.81 -14.56 15.91
C GLY A 49 14.71 -15.99 16.50
N ALA A 50 13.76 -16.21 17.41
CA ALA A 50 13.46 -17.53 17.98
C ALA A 50 12.39 -18.27 17.14
N GLN A 51 11.35 -17.56 16.69
CA GLN A 51 10.27 -18.16 15.89
C GLN A 51 10.68 -18.50 14.45
N ARG A 52 11.75 -17.86 13.93
CA ARG A 52 12.39 -18.23 12.66
C ARG A 52 13.23 -19.51 12.77
N ARG A 53 13.66 -19.91 13.98
CA ARG A 53 14.38 -21.16 14.25
C ARG A 53 13.43 -22.36 14.40
N GLU A 54 12.27 -22.17 15.03
CA GLU A 54 11.24 -23.22 15.11
C GLU A 54 10.55 -23.49 13.76
N ARG A 55 10.39 -22.45 12.92
CA ARG A 55 9.81 -22.61 11.57
C ARG A 55 10.75 -23.29 10.58
N SER A 56 12.07 -23.27 10.82
CA SER A 56 13.06 -24.06 10.07
C SER A 56 13.11 -25.54 10.50
N ASP A 57 12.77 -25.86 11.75
CA ASP A 57 12.71 -27.26 12.22
C ASP A 57 11.40 -27.94 11.81
N GLN A 58 10.27 -27.23 11.74
CA GLN A 58 9.00 -27.79 11.25
C GLN A 58 8.92 -27.97 9.71
N THR A 59 9.84 -27.38 8.95
CA THR A 59 9.96 -27.64 7.49
C THR A 59 10.84 -28.86 7.16
N LEU A 60 11.46 -29.49 8.16
CA LEU A 60 12.28 -30.70 8.00
C LEU A 60 11.49 -32.02 8.17
N GLU A 61 10.27 -31.99 8.73
CA GLU A 61 9.44 -33.21 8.90
C GLU A 61 8.31 -33.39 7.86
N ARG A 62 8.13 -32.45 6.92
CA ARG A 62 7.15 -32.58 5.80
C ARG A 62 7.80 -32.59 4.42
N GLY A 63 9.01 -33.13 4.32
CA GLY A 63 9.80 -33.24 3.09
C GLY A 63 10.28 -34.66 2.76
N MET A 64 9.55 -35.70 3.19
CA MET A 64 9.97 -37.09 3.03
C MET A 64 8.96 -37.97 2.28
N ILE A 65 8.28 -37.45 1.24
CA ILE A 65 7.69 -38.28 0.18
C ILE A 65 7.80 -37.49 -1.13
N GLY A 66 8.72 -37.88 -2.00
CA GLY A 66 8.96 -37.20 -3.29
C GLY A 66 10.40 -37.24 -3.79
N SER A 67 11.14 -38.31 -3.50
CA SER A 67 12.43 -38.59 -4.10
C SER A 67 12.23 -39.09 -5.53
N CYS A 68 12.46 -38.24 -6.54
CA CYS A 68 13.07 -38.60 -7.82
C CYS A 68 13.22 -37.35 -8.72
N LEU A 69 14.42 -37.20 -9.30
CA LEU A 69 14.77 -36.31 -10.41
C LEU A 69 14.97 -34.81 -10.11
N CYS A 70 16.10 -34.47 -9.49
CA CYS A 70 16.85 -33.22 -9.74
C CYS A 70 18.29 -33.35 -9.21
N GLY A 71 19.06 -34.23 -9.85
CA GLY A 71 20.48 -34.42 -9.58
C GLY A 71 21.32 -33.93 -10.75
N GLY A 72 21.82 -32.71 -10.67
CA GLY A 72 22.78 -32.15 -11.62
C GLY A 72 22.32 -30.79 -12.11
N TRP A 73 22.93 -29.74 -11.56
CA TRP A 73 23.19 -28.41 -12.17
C TRP A 73 23.77 -27.50 -11.08
N LYS A 74 24.87 -27.92 -10.46
CA LYS A 74 25.70 -27.07 -9.57
C LYS A 74 27.14 -27.60 -9.55
N LYS A 75 27.79 -27.59 -10.72
CA LYS A 75 29.26 -27.80 -10.84
C LYS A 75 29.79 -27.32 -12.21
N ARG A 76 29.51 -26.06 -12.58
CA ARG A 76 30.15 -25.43 -13.76
C ARG A 76 30.20 -23.90 -13.65
N ARG A 77 30.78 -23.38 -12.57
CA ARG A 77 31.25 -21.97 -12.45
C ARG A 77 32.38 -21.90 -11.40
N LYS A 78 33.47 -22.62 -11.66
CA LYS A 78 34.76 -22.47 -10.96
C LYS A 78 35.85 -23.25 -11.71
N ARG A 79 36.17 -22.82 -12.93
CA ARG A 79 37.36 -23.26 -13.70
C ARG A 79 37.56 -22.33 -14.90
N GLU A 80 37.71 -21.04 -14.63
CA GLU A 80 38.23 -20.04 -15.57
C GLU A 80 38.87 -18.95 -14.71
N LYS A 81 40.11 -19.23 -14.30
CA LYS A 81 41.12 -18.31 -13.73
C LYS A 81 42.26 -19.19 -13.27
N GLU A 82 43.15 -19.51 -14.21
CA GLU A 82 44.59 -19.81 -14.03
C GLU A 82 45.12 -20.50 -15.29
N LYS A 83 46.32 -20.07 -15.72
CA LYS A 83 47.07 -20.41 -16.96
C LYS A 83 46.69 -19.51 -18.16
N GLY A 84 47.54 -18.63 -18.68
CA GLY A 84 48.92 -18.29 -18.35
C GLY A 84 49.34 -17.00 -19.08
N LYS A 85 50.25 -16.23 -18.48
CA LYS A 85 50.97 -15.09 -19.07
C LYS A 85 52.39 -15.52 -19.44
N GLY A 86 52.94 -14.90 -20.50
CA GLY A 86 54.35 -14.88 -20.90
C GLY A 86 54.63 -15.87 -22.05
N ILE A 87 55.21 -15.50 -23.19
CA ILE A 87 56.43 -14.69 -23.40
C ILE A 87 56.34 -13.88 -24.71
N SER A 88 57.14 -12.82 -24.74
CA SER A 88 57.32 -11.72 -25.70
C SER A 88 58.10 -12.06 -26.99
N ASP A 89 58.16 -11.03 -27.85
CA ASP A 89 59.10 -10.79 -28.96
C ASP A 89 58.73 -11.49 -30.28
N GLY A 90 58.56 -10.83 -31.43
CA GLY A 90 58.95 -9.51 -31.86
C GLY A 90 59.65 -9.69 -33.20
N GLU A 91 59.00 -9.41 -34.32
CA GLU A 91 59.68 -8.96 -35.55
C GLU A 91 58.70 -8.52 -36.63
N ARG A 92 59.08 -7.40 -37.24
CA ARG A 92 58.44 -6.69 -38.34
C ARG A 92 59.24 -7.05 -39.58
N CYS A 93 58.57 -7.49 -40.65
CA CYS A 93 59.09 -7.23 -41.99
C CYS A 93 57.97 -6.96 -42.99
N ARG A 94 58.31 -6.05 -43.90
CA ARG A 94 57.48 -5.29 -44.82
C ARG A 94 57.98 -5.64 -46.23
N LEU A 95 57.11 -5.42 -47.23
CA LEU A 95 57.40 -5.25 -48.67
C LEU A 95 57.37 -6.48 -49.57
N GLY A 96 56.68 -6.33 -50.71
CA GLY A 96 56.78 -7.20 -51.87
C GLY A 96 55.55 -7.13 -52.80
N HIS A 97 55.38 -6.03 -53.54
CA HIS A 97 54.56 -5.95 -54.74
C HIS A 97 54.96 -7.03 -55.78
N ALA A 98 54.00 -7.58 -56.54
CA ALA A 98 54.05 -7.64 -58.01
C ALA A 98 52.79 -8.31 -58.60
N ASP A 99 52.50 -7.89 -59.82
CA ASP A 99 51.25 -7.99 -60.58
C ASP A 99 51.00 -9.30 -61.35
N GLN A 100 49.71 -9.48 -61.65
CA GLN A 100 49.07 -9.91 -62.92
C GLN A 100 49.19 -11.32 -63.53
N ALA A 101 47.98 -11.77 -63.94
CA ALA A 101 47.62 -12.64 -65.07
C ALA A 101 47.92 -14.15 -64.88
N ASN A 102 47.12 -15.13 -65.31
CA ASN A 102 46.06 -15.20 -66.32
C ASN A 102 45.24 -16.51 -66.14
N MET A 103 44.05 -16.59 -66.72
CA MET A 103 43.22 -17.81 -66.82
C MET A 103 43.78 -18.79 -67.87
N ASN A 104 43.64 -20.11 -67.66
CA ASN A 104 42.82 -20.99 -68.52
C ASN A 104 42.90 -22.49 -68.16
N ASN A 105 41.75 -23.13 -68.40
CA ASN A 105 41.40 -24.56 -68.40
C ASN A 105 42.48 -25.54 -68.90
N VAL A 106 42.42 -26.80 -68.43
CA VAL A 106 42.21 -28.04 -69.21
C VAL A 106 42.14 -29.27 -68.26
N MET A 107 41.07 -30.07 -68.39
CA MET A 107 40.94 -31.49 -67.95
C MET A 107 41.50 -32.40 -69.07
N PRO A 108 42.03 -33.63 -68.85
CA PRO A 108 41.17 -34.76 -68.41
C PRO A 108 41.82 -35.98 -67.67
N LEU A 109 40.91 -36.79 -67.07
CA LEU A 109 40.86 -38.26 -66.83
C LEU A 109 41.94 -39.08 -66.08
N CYS A 110 41.42 -39.79 -65.06
CA CYS A 110 41.61 -41.20 -64.63
C CYS A 110 42.96 -41.72 -64.12
N THR A 111 43.04 -42.07 -62.83
CA THR A 111 42.94 -43.47 -62.31
C THR A 111 43.06 -43.52 -60.77
N ALA A 112 42.50 -44.58 -60.19
CA ALA A 112 42.18 -44.74 -58.78
C ALA A 112 43.36 -45.08 -57.86
N THR A 113 43.31 -44.65 -56.59
CA THR A 113 43.54 -45.55 -55.45
C THR A 113 42.93 -45.00 -54.16
N ARG A 114 42.33 -45.93 -53.40
CA ARG A 114 41.66 -45.79 -52.10
C ARG A 114 42.50 -45.03 -51.06
N ASN A 115 41.85 -44.18 -50.28
CA ASN A 115 41.90 -44.31 -48.82
C ASN A 115 40.65 -43.70 -48.16
N MET A 116 40.06 -44.50 -47.26
CA MET A 116 38.93 -44.16 -46.40
C MET A 116 39.33 -43.16 -45.31
N GLY A 117 38.37 -42.35 -44.84
CA GLY A 117 38.45 -41.80 -43.49
C GLY A 117 37.64 -40.54 -43.22
N LEU A 118 36.38 -40.72 -42.81
CA LEU A 118 35.57 -39.85 -41.92
C LEU A 118 35.97 -38.37 -41.80
N LEU A 119 35.22 -37.47 -42.47
CA LEU A 119 35.19 -36.04 -42.12
C LEU A 119 33.79 -35.41 -42.14
N CYS A 120 32.70 -36.19 -42.13
CA CYS A 120 31.33 -35.63 -42.15
C CYS A 120 30.54 -35.69 -40.82
N SER A 121 31.04 -36.34 -39.76
CA SER A 121 30.21 -36.53 -38.55
C SER A 121 30.24 -35.38 -37.53
N LYS A 122 31.26 -34.50 -37.55
CA LYS A 122 31.40 -33.41 -36.56
C LYS A 122 30.71 -32.11 -36.95
N HIS A 123 30.52 -31.85 -38.24
CA HIS A 123 29.78 -30.67 -38.71
C HIS A 123 28.26 -30.81 -38.54
N GLN A 124 27.75 -32.04 -38.58
CA GLN A 124 26.31 -32.30 -38.45
C GLN A 124 25.81 -32.13 -37.00
N GLN A 125 26.62 -32.50 -35.99
CA GLN A 125 26.28 -32.30 -34.58
C GLN A 125 26.38 -30.83 -34.14
N PHE A 126 27.32 -30.05 -34.69
CA PHE A 126 27.41 -28.61 -34.44
C PHE A 126 26.20 -27.88 -35.05
N ASN A 127 25.86 -28.17 -36.30
CA ASN A 127 24.68 -27.58 -36.94
C ASN A 127 23.36 -28.00 -36.26
N GLN A 128 23.25 -29.23 -35.74
CA GLN A 128 22.06 -29.67 -35.00
C GLN A 128 21.91 -28.95 -33.65
N ALA A 129 23.01 -28.82 -32.89
CA ALA A 129 23.02 -28.06 -31.64
C ALA A 129 22.70 -26.57 -31.88
N ASP A 130 23.27 -25.97 -32.93
CA ASP A 130 22.97 -24.59 -33.32
C ASP A 130 21.51 -24.44 -33.79
N THR A 131 20.92 -25.43 -34.48
CA THR A 131 19.50 -25.39 -34.85
C THR A 131 18.55 -25.58 -33.66
N GLU A 132 18.93 -26.40 -32.68
CA GLU A 132 18.16 -26.58 -31.44
C GLU A 132 18.25 -25.34 -30.55
N GLU A 133 19.42 -24.71 -30.45
CA GLU A 133 19.62 -23.46 -29.71
C GLU A 133 18.87 -22.29 -30.39
N ASN A 134 18.88 -22.22 -31.73
CA ASN A 134 18.09 -21.25 -32.49
C ASN A 134 16.57 -21.50 -32.37
N ALA A 135 16.12 -22.76 -32.33
CA ALA A 135 14.72 -23.09 -32.10
C ALA A 135 14.26 -22.71 -30.67
N GLN A 136 15.11 -22.95 -29.66
CA GLN A 136 14.86 -22.51 -28.29
C GLN A 136 14.86 -20.98 -28.17
N ALA A 137 15.77 -20.28 -28.84
CA ALA A 137 15.80 -18.82 -28.87
C ALA A 137 14.53 -18.25 -29.52
N ALA A 138 14.08 -18.82 -30.65
CA ALA A 138 12.84 -18.42 -31.31
C ALA A 138 11.59 -18.70 -30.46
N ASP A 139 11.56 -19.82 -29.74
CA ASP A 139 10.48 -20.13 -28.80
C ASP A 139 10.46 -19.18 -27.59
N ILE A 140 11.63 -18.79 -27.08
CA ILE A 140 11.75 -17.79 -26.01
C ILE A 140 11.27 -16.43 -26.52
N GLU A 141 11.72 -15.99 -27.69
CA GLU A 141 11.32 -14.72 -28.29
C GLU A 141 9.81 -14.67 -28.57
N ARG A 142 9.24 -15.77 -29.06
CA ARG A 142 7.79 -15.92 -29.24
C ARG A 142 7.03 -15.82 -27.92
N ARG A 143 7.53 -16.43 -26.84
CA ARG A 143 6.93 -16.31 -25.51
C ARG A 143 7.03 -14.89 -24.98
N ILE A 144 8.18 -14.24 -25.12
CA ILE A 144 8.38 -12.84 -24.73
C ILE A 144 7.41 -11.93 -25.49
N GLU A 145 7.25 -12.10 -26.80
CA GLU A 145 6.28 -11.31 -27.57
C GLU A 145 4.84 -11.56 -27.12
N GLN A 146 4.48 -12.82 -26.83
CA GLN A 146 3.15 -13.15 -26.34
C GLN A 146 2.88 -12.53 -24.97
N GLU A 147 3.84 -12.61 -24.04
CA GLU A 147 3.77 -11.97 -22.72
C GLU A 147 3.71 -10.45 -22.86
N THR A 148 4.54 -9.85 -23.71
CA THR A 148 4.53 -8.39 -23.96
C THR A 148 3.19 -7.94 -24.55
N ARG A 149 2.60 -8.73 -25.46
CA ARG A 149 1.26 -8.43 -26.01
C ARG A 149 0.18 -8.58 -24.95
N ALA A 150 0.26 -9.58 -24.08
CA ALA A 150 -0.67 -9.75 -22.97
C ALA A 150 -0.55 -8.59 -21.97
N GLU A 151 0.67 -8.16 -21.64
CA GLU A 151 0.95 -7.04 -20.73
C GLU A 151 0.42 -5.71 -21.23
N LYS A 152 0.35 -5.47 -22.55
CA LYS A 152 -0.27 -4.27 -23.13
C LYS A 152 -1.75 -4.10 -22.75
N HIS A 153 -2.44 -5.20 -22.46
CA HIS A 153 -3.84 -5.19 -22.04
C HIS A 153 -4.00 -5.17 -20.51
N ILE A 154 -2.89 -5.05 -19.77
CA ILE A 154 -2.90 -5.00 -18.31
C ILE A 154 -2.80 -3.55 -17.84
N HIS A 155 -3.84 -3.09 -17.16
CA HIS A 155 -3.93 -1.74 -16.61
C HIS A 155 -3.61 -1.76 -15.11
N LYS A 156 -2.47 -1.18 -14.75
CA LYS A 156 -2.02 -1.09 -13.37
C LYS A 156 -2.65 0.13 -12.69
N LEU A 157 -3.42 -0.13 -11.63
CA LEU A 157 -4.09 0.86 -10.79
C LEU A 157 -3.47 0.86 -9.40
N LEU A 158 -3.13 2.04 -8.88
CA LEU A 158 -2.48 2.19 -7.58
C LEU A 158 -3.34 3.02 -6.63
N LEU A 159 -3.70 2.46 -5.46
CA LEU A 159 -4.39 3.20 -4.40
C LEU A 159 -3.37 3.94 -3.53
N LEU A 160 -3.38 5.26 -3.58
CA LEU A 160 -2.53 6.13 -2.77
C LEU A 160 -3.36 7.03 -1.83
N GLY A 161 -2.72 7.59 -0.82
CA GLY A 161 -3.35 8.49 0.15
C GLY A 161 -2.86 8.24 1.58
N ALA A 162 -3.16 9.17 2.48
CA ALA A 162 -2.72 9.15 3.88
C ALA A 162 -3.26 7.91 4.64
N GLY A 163 -2.73 7.65 5.84
CA GLY A 163 -3.29 6.63 6.73
C GLY A 163 -4.79 6.86 6.94
N GLU A 164 -5.58 5.79 7.04
CA GLU A 164 -7.03 5.88 7.34
C GLU A 164 -7.91 6.60 6.31
N SER A 165 -7.37 7.02 5.16
CA SER A 165 -8.14 7.70 4.11
C SER A 165 -9.21 6.83 3.40
N GLY A 166 -9.25 5.53 3.71
CA GLY A 166 -10.23 4.57 3.18
C GLY A 166 -9.77 3.73 1.98
N LYS A 167 -8.47 3.74 1.64
CA LYS A 167 -7.89 2.90 0.57
C LYS A 167 -8.28 1.43 0.69
N SER A 168 -8.00 0.80 1.84
CA SER A 168 -8.30 -0.61 2.06
C SER A 168 -9.80 -0.91 2.10
N THR A 169 -10.64 0.07 2.46
CA THR A 169 -12.10 -0.06 2.37
C THR A 169 -12.55 -0.07 0.90
N ILE A 170 -12.02 0.83 0.07
CA ILE A 170 -12.25 0.84 -1.38
C ILE A 170 -11.73 -0.45 -2.01
N PHE A 171 -10.58 -0.94 -1.58
CA PHE A 171 -10.00 -2.20 -2.04
C PHE A 171 -10.88 -3.41 -1.70
N LYS A 172 -11.37 -3.50 -0.45
CA LYS A 172 -12.33 -4.52 -0.02
C LYS A 172 -13.61 -4.47 -0.84
N GLN A 173 -14.16 -3.28 -1.10
CA GLN A 173 -15.35 -3.11 -1.96
C GLN A 173 -15.08 -3.54 -3.39
N ALA A 174 -13.97 -3.11 -3.98
CA ALA A 174 -13.57 -3.50 -5.31
C ALA A 174 -13.50 -5.03 -5.38
N ARG A 175 -12.73 -5.66 -4.49
CA ARG A 175 -12.64 -7.11 -4.38
C ARG A 175 -14.03 -7.77 -4.25
N GLN A 176 -14.89 -7.28 -3.37
CA GLN A 176 -16.23 -7.82 -3.16
C GLN A 176 -17.12 -7.71 -4.40
N ILE A 177 -17.13 -6.54 -5.06
CA ILE A 177 -17.88 -6.31 -6.30
C ILE A 177 -17.39 -7.26 -7.39
N LEU A 178 -16.07 -7.45 -7.48
CA LEU A 178 -15.43 -8.27 -8.50
C LEU A 178 -15.69 -9.76 -8.28
N ILE A 179 -15.55 -10.28 -7.05
CA ILE A 179 -15.88 -11.67 -6.73
C ILE A 179 -17.35 -11.95 -7.07
N LYS A 180 -18.26 -11.03 -6.70
CA LYS A 180 -19.69 -11.16 -7.03
C LYS A 180 -19.96 -11.17 -8.53
N LEU A 181 -19.19 -10.44 -9.32
CA LEU A 181 -19.34 -10.40 -10.79
C LEU A 181 -18.72 -11.60 -11.49
N LEU A 182 -17.61 -12.13 -10.98
CA LEU A 182 -16.88 -13.24 -11.58
C LEU A 182 -17.47 -14.60 -11.20
N PHE A 183 -17.80 -14.80 -9.94
CA PHE A 183 -18.16 -16.11 -9.39
C PHE A 183 -19.62 -16.23 -8.96
N GLN A 184 -20.40 -15.14 -9.04
CA GLN A 184 -21.77 -15.03 -8.50
C GLN A 184 -21.88 -15.29 -6.97
N THR A 185 -20.78 -15.65 -6.32
CA THR A 185 -20.64 -15.81 -4.87
C THR A 185 -20.02 -14.55 -4.27
N GLY A 186 -20.28 -14.28 -2.99
CA GLY A 186 -19.64 -13.19 -2.24
C GLY A 186 -18.39 -13.67 -1.51
N PHE A 187 -18.02 -12.96 -0.44
CA PHE A 187 -17.16 -13.54 0.60
C PHE A 187 -17.69 -14.92 1.01
N ASP A 188 -16.81 -15.90 1.09
CA ASP A 188 -17.16 -17.19 1.67
C ASP A 188 -17.29 -17.07 3.20
N GLU A 189 -18.01 -18.01 3.82
CA GLU A 189 -18.24 -17.94 5.27
C GLU A 189 -16.94 -18.07 6.06
N ALA A 190 -15.95 -18.80 5.54
CA ALA A 190 -14.64 -18.98 6.17
C ALA A 190 -13.86 -17.65 6.23
N GLU A 191 -13.86 -16.89 5.14
CA GLU A 191 -13.26 -15.58 5.04
C GLU A 191 -14.00 -14.57 5.93
N LEU A 192 -15.33 -14.59 5.94
CA LEU A 192 -16.11 -13.76 6.88
C LEU A 192 -15.70 -14.07 8.34
N LYS A 193 -15.64 -15.34 8.72
CA LYS A 193 -15.24 -15.77 10.07
C LYS A 193 -13.80 -15.36 10.42
N SER A 194 -12.91 -15.26 9.44
CA SER A 194 -11.53 -14.78 9.68
C SER A 194 -11.48 -13.33 10.21
N TYR A 195 -12.52 -12.53 9.97
CA TYR A 195 -12.61 -11.15 10.47
C TYR A 195 -13.12 -11.03 11.92
N ILE A 196 -13.62 -12.10 12.53
CA ILE A 196 -14.20 -12.06 13.89
C ILE A 196 -13.18 -11.50 14.90
N ALA A 197 -11.97 -12.06 14.91
CA ALA A 197 -10.91 -11.62 15.82
C ALA A 197 -10.54 -10.14 15.62
N VAL A 198 -10.52 -9.67 14.37
CA VAL A 198 -10.24 -8.27 14.03
C VAL A 198 -11.35 -7.34 14.55
N ILE A 199 -12.61 -7.74 14.33
CA ILE A 199 -13.76 -6.94 14.76
C ILE A 199 -13.79 -6.86 16.29
N HIS A 200 -13.62 -7.98 16.98
CA HIS A 200 -13.52 -8.02 18.44
C HIS A 200 -12.39 -7.13 18.94
N ALA A 201 -11.19 -7.23 18.36
CA ALA A 201 -10.07 -6.35 18.68
C ALA A 201 -10.40 -4.86 18.48
N ASN A 202 -11.11 -4.49 17.40
CA ASN A 202 -11.51 -3.11 17.16
C ASN A 202 -12.51 -2.60 18.23
N VAL A 203 -13.41 -3.46 18.73
CA VAL A 203 -14.31 -3.10 19.85
C VAL A 203 -13.50 -2.74 21.09
N TYR A 204 -12.60 -3.64 21.51
CA TYR A 204 -11.76 -3.43 22.70
C TYR A 204 -10.86 -2.21 22.57
N GLN A 205 -10.22 -2.02 21.41
CA GLN A 205 -9.38 -0.86 21.15
C GLN A 205 -10.15 0.45 21.24
N THR A 206 -11.38 0.47 20.70
CA THR A 206 -12.23 1.66 20.71
C THR A 206 -12.62 2.04 22.13
N ILE A 207 -13.15 1.10 22.92
CA ILE A 207 -13.60 1.42 24.28
C ILE A 207 -12.43 1.75 25.20
N LYS A 208 -11.29 1.07 25.05
CA LYS A 208 -10.06 1.39 25.79
C LYS A 208 -9.59 2.81 25.51
N LEU A 209 -9.57 3.23 24.24
CA LEU A 209 -9.14 4.57 23.86
C LEU A 209 -10.05 5.65 24.46
N LEU A 210 -11.36 5.43 24.47
CA LEU A 210 -12.31 6.37 25.09
C LEU A 210 -12.11 6.44 26.62
N TYR A 211 -11.91 5.31 27.27
CA TYR A 211 -11.69 5.27 28.72
C TYR A 211 -10.34 5.86 29.14
N ASP A 212 -9.27 5.57 28.41
CA ASP A 212 -7.95 6.16 28.67
C ASP A 212 -7.99 7.67 28.38
N GLY A 213 -8.72 8.11 27.33
CA GLY A 213 -8.98 9.51 27.04
C GLY A 213 -9.73 10.22 28.17
N SER A 214 -10.75 9.58 28.76
CA SER A 214 -11.48 10.15 29.90
C SER A 214 -10.58 10.41 31.10
N LYS A 215 -9.62 9.50 31.37
CA LYS A 215 -8.62 9.70 32.43
C LYS A 215 -7.70 10.87 32.15
N GLU A 216 -7.31 11.08 30.90
CA GLU A 216 -6.42 12.16 30.50
C GLU A 216 -7.12 13.53 30.60
N PHE A 217 -8.32 13.66 30.04
CA PHE A 217 -9.11 14.89 30.13
C PHE A 217 -9.47 15.24 31.58
N ALA A 218 -9.83 14.26 32.40
CA ALA A 218 -10.12 14.49 33.82
C ALA A 218 -8.91 15.01 34.62
N GLN A 219 -7.67 14.77 34.15
CA GLN A 219 -6.45 15.27 34.80
C GLN A 219 -6.05 16.67 34.34
N ASN A 220 -6.38 17.03 33.10
CA ASN A 220 -5.88 18.25 32.45
C ASN A 220 -6.91 19.39 32.44
N GLU A 221 -8.22 19.08 32.48
CA GLU A 221 -9.29 20.08 32.39
C GLU A 221 -9.74 20.60 33.76
N ILE A 222 -10.07 21.89 33.80
CA ILE A 222 -10.51 22.60 35.03
C ILE A 222 -11.90 22.11 35.48
N ASP A 223 -12.77 21.75 34.53
CA ASP A 223 -14.07 21.12 34.78
C ASP A 223 -13.97 19.59 34.66
N SER A 224 -13.13 19.00 35.51
CA SER A 224 -12.82 17.55 35.49
C SER A 224 -14.04 16.66 35.73
N SER A 225 -15.08 17.19 36.38
CA SER A 225 -16.26 16.43 36.82
C SER A 225 -17.00 15.73 35.66
N LYS A 226 -16.98 16.32 34.47
CA LYS A 226 -17.66 15.79 33.26
C LYS A 226 -16.95 14.59 32.64
N TYR A 227 -15.64 14.43 32.89
CA TYR A 227 -14.80 13.40 32.30
C TYR A 227 -14.53 12.23 33.27
N VAL A 228 -15.00 12.34 34.50
CA VAL A 228 -14.85 11.28 35.51
C VAL A 228 -15.92 10.22 35.29
N VAL A 229 -15.47 9.02 34.91
CA VAL A 229 -16.31 7.82 34.80
C VAL A 229 -16.91 7.49 36.16
N SER A 230 -18.18 7.07 36.15
CA SER A 230 -18.90 6.70 37.37
C SER A 230 -18.18 5.59 38.17
N VAL A 231 -18.36 5.61 39.50
CA VAL A 231 -17.71 4.64 40.41
C VAL A 231 -18.09 3.20 40.04
N GLU A 232 -19.33 2.99 39.59
CA GLU A 232 -19.87 1.69 39.16
C GLU A 232 -19.15 1.17 37.90
N ASN A 233 -18.87 2.05 36.93
CA ASN A 233 -18.22 1.68 35.67
C ASN A 233 -16.69 1.73 35.73
N LYS A 234 -16.11 2.32 36.79
CA LYS A 234 -14.66 2.46 36.92
C LYS A 234 -13.94 1.11 36.92
N GLY A 235 -14.46 0.12 37.66
CA GLY A 235 -13.89 -1.23 37.70
C GLY A 235 -13.96 -1.94 36.34
N ILE A 236 -15.03 -1.70 35.57
CA ILE A 236 -15.16 -2.20 34.19
C ILE A 236 -14.08 -1.60 33.29
N GLY A 237 -13.89 -0.28 33.36
CA GLY A 237 -12.89 0.41 32.56
C GLY A 237 -11.45 -0.02 32.88
N GLU A 238 -11.11 -0.22 34.15
CA GLU A 238 -9.79 -0.72 34.56
C GLU A 238 -9.54 -2.12 34.00
N LYS A 239 -10.49 -3.04 34.16
CA LYS A 239 -10.44 -4.40 33.59
C LYS A 239 -10.26 -4.38 32.06
N LEU A 240 -11.02 -3.55 31.34
CA LEU A 240 -10.94 -3.46 29.87
C LEU A 240 -9.62 -2.82 29.39
N SER A 241 -9.08 -1.86 30.13
CA SER A 241 -7.79 -1.24 29.81
C SER A 241 -6.63 -2.24 29.98
N GLU A 242 -6.69 -3.12 30.99
CA GLU A 242 -5.73 -4.21 31.18
C GLU A 242 -5.76 -5.24 30.04
N ILE A 243 -6.97 -5.64 29.60
CA ILE A 243 -7.14 -6.58 28.47
C ILE A 243 -6.45 -6.07 27.20
N GLY A 244 -6.52 -4.76 26.93
CA GLY A 244 -5.89 -4.15 25.77
C GLY A 244 -4.38 -3.94 25.87
N GLY A 245 -3.70 -4.49 26.88
CA GLY A 245 -2.22 -4.48 26.99
C GLY A 245 -1.55 -5.73 26.40
N GLY A 246 -2.31 -6.80 26.14
CA GLY A 246 -1.81 -8.05 25.55
C GLY A 246 -1.74 -8.05 24.02
N VAL A 247 -1.05 -9.05 23.45
CA VAL A 247 -0.92 -9.24 21.99
C VAL A 247 -2.19 -9.86 21.38
N ASP A 248 -2.97 -10.58 22.19
CA ASP A 248 -4.20 -11.27 21.78
C ASP A 248 -5.40 -10.75 22.57
N TYR A 249 -6.41 -10.25 21.86
CA TYR A 249 -7.69 -9.86 22.47
C TYR A 249 -8.52 -11.11 22.74
N PRO A 250 -9.16 -11.23 23.93
CA PRO A 250 -10.08 -12.32 24.18
C PRO A 250 -11.29 -12.24 23.24
N PRO A 251 -11.94 -13.37 22.93
CA PRO A 251 -13.22 -13.34 22.23
C PRO A 251 -14.24 -12.48 22.98
N LEU A 252 -15.00 -11.68 22.24
CA LEU A 252 -16.06 -10.84 22.81
C LEU A 252 -17.23 -11.73 23.28
N THR A 253 -17.29 -12.02 24.58
CA THR A 253 -18.41 -12.75 25.19
C THR A 253 -19.59 -11.84 25.48
N LYS A 254 -20.77 -12.42 25.75
CA LYS A 254 -21.98 -11.63 26.08
C LYS A 254 -21.81 -10.82 27.37
N GLU A 255 -21.08 -11.35 28.34
CA GLU A 255 -20.76 -10.66 29.60
C GLU A 255 -19.87 -9.44 29.33
N LEU A 256 -18.81 -9.60 28.54
CA LEU A 256 -17.92 -8.49 28.19
C LEU A 256 -18.64 -7.44 27.32
N ALA A 257 -19.54 -7.86 26.43
CA ALA A 257 -20.35 -6.93 25.65
C ALA A 257 -21.30 -6.10 26.52
N GLN A 258 -21.92 -6.69 27.55
CA GLN A 258 -22.75 -5.97 28.51
C GLN A 258 -21.93 -4.96 29.33
N GLU A 259 -20.73 -5.36 29.78
CA GLU A 259 -19.80 -4.47 30.48
C GLU A 259 -19.39 -3.28 29.59
N ILE A 260 -19.03 -3.53 28.32
CA ILE A 260 -18.69 -2.48 27.35
C ILE A 260 -19.88 -1.58 27.06
N GLU A 261 -21.09 -2.14 26.94
CA GLU A 261 -22.32 -1.38 26.71
C GLU A 261 -22.65 -0.46 27.91
N ALA A 262 -22.45 -0.94 29.15
CA ALA A 262 -22.61 -0.13 30.36
C ALA A 262 -21.61 1.03 30.39
N LEU A 263 -20.33 0.75 30.08
CA LEU A 263 -19.29 1.78 30.02
C LEU A 263 -19.54 2.78 28.88
N TRP A 264 -20.01 2.33 27.72
CA TRP A 264 -20.34 3.21 26.59
C TRP A 264 -21.48 4.18 26.93
N LYS A 265 -22.47 3.77 27.72
CA LYS A 265 -23.59 4.62 28.16
C LYS A 265 -23.21 5.63 29.24
N ASP A 266 -22.01 5.54 29.82
CA ASP A 266 -21.53 6.48 30.81
C ASP A 266 -21.39 7.89 30.22
N SER A 267 -21.86 8.91 30.95
CA SER A 267 -21.85 10.30 30.47
C SER A 267 -20.43 10.80 30.18
N ALA A 268 -19.43 10.37 30.96
CA ALA A 268 -18.06 10.77 30.73
C ALA A 268 -17.51 10.18 29.43
N ILE A 269 -17.87 8.94 29.10
CA ILE A 269 -17.44 8.28 27.85
C ILE A 269 -18.12 8.92 26.64
N GLN A 270 -19.40 9.28 26.75
CA GLN A 270 -20.11 10.02 25.70
C GLN A 270 -19.51 11.41 25.48
N GLU A 271 -19.14 12.12 26.55
CA GLU A 271 -18.48 13.42 26.47
C GLU A 271 -17.10 13.32 25.81
N ILE A 272 -16.32 12.28 26.12
CA ILE A 272 -15.04 12.05 25.45
C ILE A 272 -15.22 11.67 23.98
N CYS A 273 -16.28 10.92 23.67
CA CYS A 273 -16.59 10.59 22.28
C CYS A 273 -16.97 11.83 21.45
N SER A 274 -17.60 12.85 22.06
CA SER A 274 -17.91 14.12 21.38
C SER A 274 -16.65 14.93 21.05
N HIS A 275 -15.62 14.83 21.90
CA HIS A 275 -14.26 15.38 21.68
C HIS A 275 -13.36 14.41 20.89
N GLY A 276 -13.95 13.43 20.20
CA GLY A 276 -13.22 12.38 19.50
C GLY A 276 -12.32 12.85 18.35
N ASN A 277 -12.39 14.14 17.95
CA ASN A 277 -11.47 14.75 16.98
C ASN A 277 -10.10 15.10 17.58
N GLU A 278 -10.03 15.37 18.90
CA GLU A 278 -8.79 15.63 19.64
C GLU A 278 -8.07 14.32 20.00
N LEU A 279 -8.85 13.24 20.08
CA LEU A 279 -8.37 11.89 20.29
C LEU A 279 -8.28 11.10 18.98
N GLN A 280 -7.60 9.96 19.00
CA GLN A 280 -7.52 9.06 17.85
C GLN A 280 -8.70 8.07 17.79
N VAL A 281 -9.92 8.56 18.07
CA VAL A 281 -11.15 7.73 18.08
C VAL A 281 -11.48 7.27 16.65
N PRO A 282 -11.69 5.95 16.42
CA PRO A 282 -12.07 5.47 15.10
C PRO A 282 -13.47 5.93 14.66
N ASP A 283 -13.62 6.29 13.38
CA ASP A 283 -14.93 6.65 12.78
C ASP A 283 -16.01 5.55 12.96
N CYS A 284 -15.59 4.28 13.09
CA CYS A 284 -16.47 3.13 13.24
C CYS A 284 -16.94 2.88 14.68
N ALA A 285 -16.53 3.70 15.66
CA ALA A 285 -16.84 3.51 17.08
C ALA A 285 -18.33 3.30 17.33
N HIS A 286 -19.16 4.26 16.89
CA HIS A 286 -20.61 4.20 17.05
C HIS A 286 -21.24 2.95 16.42
N TYR A 287 -20.75 2.52 15.26
CA TYR A 287 -21.27 1.34 14.57
C TYR A 287 -21.07 0.08 15.42
N PHE A 288 -19.85 -0.13 15.93
CA PHE A 288 -19.55 -1.29 16.74
C PHE A 288 -20.28 -1.27 18.09
N MET A 289 -20.31 -0.11 18.77
CA MET A 289 -21.01 0.02 20.05
C MET A 289 -22.52 -0.22 19.93
N ALA A 290 -23.14 0.18 18.81
CA ALA A 290 -24.55 -0.10 18.56
C ALA A 290 -24.85 -1.58 18.24
N ASN A 291 -23.85 -2.38 17.89
CA ASN A 291 -24.01 -3.77 17.44
C ASN A 291 -23.46 -4.81 18.42
N LEU A 292 -23.03 -4.42 19.63
CA LEU A 292 -22.34 -5.30 20.61
C LEU A 292 -23.06 -6.63 20.87
N GLN A 293 -24.39 -6.61 21.00
CA GLN A 293 -25.19 -7.83 21.24
C GLN A 293 -25.09 -8.84 20.08
N ARG A 294 -25.04 -8.35 18.84
CA ARG A 294 -24.87 -9.20 17.64
C ARG A 294 -23.42 -9.69 17.51
N LEU A 295 -22.46 -8.82 17.80
CA LEU A 295 -21.03 -9.11 17.68
C LEU A 295 -20.52 -10.13 18.73
N SER A 296 -21.22 -10.22 19.87
CA SER A 296 -20.89 -11.13 20.98
C SER A 296 -21.65 -12.45 20.97
N ASP A 297 -22.48 -12.70 19.94
CA ASP A 297 -23.17 -13.98 19.85
C ASP A 297 -22.19 -15.12 19.54
N ALA A 298 -22.41 -16.28 20.17
CA ALA A 298 -21.54 -17.45 19.98
C ALA A 298 -21.55 -17.98 18.54
N ASN A 299 -22.63 -17.76 17.80
CA ASN A 299 -22.78 -18.13 16.39
C ASN A 299 -22.60 -16.94 15.44
N TYR A 300 -21.97 -15.85 15.91
CA TYR A 300 -21.75 -14.66 15.11
C TYR A 300 -20.99 -14.97 13.81
N VAL A 301 -21.60 -14.58 12.68
CA VAL A 301 -20.96 -14.56 11.37
C VAL A 301 -20.92 -13.10 10.89
N PRO A 302 -19.73 -12.55 10.60
CA PRO A 302 -19.62 -11.17 10.14
C PRO A 302 -20.42 -10.90 8.87
N THR A 303 -21.12 -9.78 8.87
CA THR A 303 -21.76 -9.25 7.68
C THR A 303 -20.72 -8.56 6.79
N LYS A 304 -21.10 -8.31 5.53
CA LYS A 304 -20.26 -7.51 4.62
C LYS A 304 -19.98 -6.12 5.18
N GLU A 305 -20.94 -5.52 5.86
CA GLU A 305 -20.81 -4.22 6.47
C GLU A 305 -19.77 -4.26 7.62
N ASP A 306 -19.82 -5.28 8.48
CA ASP A 306 -18.82 -5.48 9.54
C ASP A 306 -17.40 -5.56 8.97
N VAL A 307 -17.22 -6.31 7.89
CA VAL A 307 -15.91 -6.48 7.22
C VAL A 307 -15.40 -5.17 6.63
N LEU A 308 -16.30 -4.31 6.14
CA LEU A 308 -15.94 -2.99 5.62
C LEU A 308 -15.54 -2.03 6.73
N TYR A 309 -16.20 -2.09 7.90
CA TYR A 309 -15.84 -1.32 9.09
C TYR A 309 -14.61 -1.84 9.82
N ALA A 310 -14.30 -3.14 9.70
CA ALA A 310 -13.15 -3.76 10.32
C ALA A 310 -11.84 -3.08 9.89
N ARG A 311 -11.15 -2.50 10.87
CA ARG A 311 -9.94 -1.71 10.69
C ARG A 311 -8.72 -2.59 10.93
N VAL A 312 -7.98 -2.83 9.85
CA VAL A 312 -6.66 -3.47 9.87
C VAL A 312 -5.65 -2.48 9.32
N ARG A 313 -4.56 -2.26 10.04
CA ARG A 313 -3.44 -1.47 9.51
C ARG A 313 -2.76 -2.28 8.40
N THR A 314 -2.91 -1.83 7.16
CA THR A 314 -2.28 -2.47 6.00
C THR A 314 -0.77 -2.32 6.10
N THR A 315 -0.09 -3.45 6.26
CA THR A 315 1.37 -3.54 6.23
C THR A 315 1.77 -4.26 4.95
N GLY A 316 2.60 -3.61 4.13
CA GLY A 316 3.00 -4.16 2.83
C GLY A 316 2.05 -3.80 1.68
N VAL A 317 2.01 -4.68 0.67
CA VAL A 317 1.34 -4.49 -0.61
C VAL A 317 0.41 -5.67 -0.87
N VAL A 318 -0.85 -5.39 -1.20
CA VAL A 318 -1.84 -6.41 -1.59
C VAL A 318 -2.29 -6.10 -3.01
N GLU A 319 -2.35 -7.13 -3.86
CA GLU A 319 -2.78 -7.03 -5.26
C GLU A 319 -4.08 -7.83 -5.46
N ILE A 320 -5.00 -7.27 -6.24
CA ILE A 320 -6.10 -8.02 -6.87
C ILE A 320 -6.09 -7.77 -8.37
N GLN A 321 -6.51 -8.79 -9.13
CA GLN A 321 -6.67 -8.71 -10.58
C GLN A 321 -8.13 -8.87 -10.96
N PHE A 322 -8.58 -8.11 -11.96
CA PHE A 322 -9.95 -8.22 -12.46
C PHE A 322 -10.11 -7.73 -13.89
N SER A 323 -11.07 -8.31 -14.62
CA SER A 323 -11.50 -7.82 -15.92
C SER A 323 -12.56 -6.70 -15.78
N PRO A 324 -12.69 -5.79 -16.77
CA PRO A 324 -13.70 -4.74 -16.77
C PRO A 324 -15.13 -5.23 -16.50
N VAL A 325 -15.94 -4.35 -15.90
CA VAL A 325 -17.33 -4.65 -15.52
C VAL A 325 -18.28 -4.36 -16.70
N GLY A 326 -18.74 -5.39 -17.44
CA GLY A 326 -19.76 -5.21 -18.47
C GLY A 326 -19.83 -6.32 -19.54
N GLU A 327 -20.67 -6.11 -20.56
CA GLU A 327 -20.93 -7.03 -21.69
C GLU A 327 -19.71 -7.26 -22.60
N ASN A 328 -18.69 -6.40 -22.50
CA ASN A 328 -17.46 -6.47 -23.29
C ASN A 328 -16.38 -7.36 -22.65
N LYS A 329 -16.73 -8.56 -22.19
CA LYS A 329 -15.74 -9.61 -21.80
C LYS A 329 -14.78 -10.00 -22.95
N LYS A 330 -15.03 -9.51 -24.17
CA LYS A 330 -14.24 -9.79 -25.38
C LYS A 330 -12.98 -8.92 -25.54
N SER A 331 -12.78 -7.86 -24.76
CA SER A 331 -11.61 -6.96 -24.94
C SER A 331 -10.28 -7.53 -24.44
N GLY A 332 -10.30 -8.58 -23.61
CA GLY A 332 -9.08 -9.16 -23.03
C GLY A 332 -8.35 -8.25 -22.03
N GLU A 333 -8.93 -7.09 -21.67
CA GLU A 333 -8.35 -6.13 -20.74
C GLU A 333 -8.40 -6.65 -19.29
N VAL A 334 -7.32 -6.42 -18.53
CA VAL A 334 -7.19 -6.84 -17.13
C VAL A 334 -6.68 -5.66 -16.31
N TYR A 335 -7.40 -5.30 -15.25
CA TYR A 335 -6.94 -4.36 -14.24
C TYR A 335 -6.20 -5.08 -13.12
N ARG A 336 -5.05 -4.55 -12.71
CA ARG A 336 -4.34 -4.94 -11.48
C ARG A 336 -4.41 -3.79 -10.50
N LEU A 337 -5.15 -3.95 -9.41
CA LEU A 337 -5.30 -2.94 -8.36
C LEU A 337 -4.38 -3.29 -7.19
N TYR A 338 -3.59 -2.31 -6.77
CA TYR A 338 -2.65 -2.44 -5.65
C TYR A 338 -3.11 -1.57 -4.47
N ASP A 339 -3.29 -2.19 -3.30
CA ASP A 339 -3.46 -1.50 -2.01
C ASP A 339 -2.13 -1.47 -1.25
N VAL A 340 -1.79 -0.30 -0.72
CA VAL A 340 -0.56 -0.06 0.04
C VAL A 340 -0.85 0.70 1.32
N GLY A 341 -0.04 0.42 2.34
CA GLY A 341 -0.07 1.17 3.59
C GLY A 341 0.14 2.68 3.37
N GLY A 342 -0.75 3.50 3.93
CA GLY A 342 -0.71 4.97 3.78
C GLY A 342 0.02 5.73 4.88
N GLN A 343 0.33 5.04 5.98
CA GLN A 343 1.07 5.61 7.11
C GLN A 343 2.52 5.92 6.70
N ARG A 344 3.12 6.93 7.32
CA ARG A 344 4.45 7.45 6.94
C ARG A 344 5.52 6.35 6.82
N ASN A 345 5.50 5.38 7.74
CA ASN A 345 6.46 4.27 7.75
C ASN A 345 6.30 3.30 6.57
N GLU A 346 5.10 3.19 6.00
CA GLU A 346 4.79 2.29 4.88
C GLU A 346 5.08 2.93 3.51
N ARG A 347 5.11 4.27 3.42
CA ARG A 347 5.30 5.00 2.15
C ARG A 347 6.62 4.69 1.43
N ARG A 348 7.65 4.26 2.16
CA ARG A 348 8.94 3.83 1.58
C ARG A 348 8.77 2.68 0.58
N LYS A 349 7.70 1.89 0.71
CA LYS A 349 7.38 0.76 -0.17
C LYS A 349 6.73 1.19 -1.49
N TRP A 350 6.23 2.42 -1.58
CA TRP A 350 5.45 2.90 -2.74
C TRP A 350 6.27 2.97 -4.03
N ILE A 351 7.53 3.42 -3.94
CA ILE A 351 8.40 3.65 -5.11
C ILE A 351 8.57 2.36 -5.94
N HIS A 352 8.55 1.19 -5.30
CA HIS A 352 8.64 -0.11 -5.98
C HIS A 352 7.43 -0.44 -6.85
N LEU A 353 6.32 0.30 -6.72
CA LEU A 353 5.09 0.09 -7.46
C LEU A 353 4.83 1.15 -8.52
N PHE A 354 5.67 2.18 -8.63
CA PHE A 354 5.41 3.33 -9.49
C PHE A 354 5.67 3.09 -10.97
N GLU A 355 6.37 2.02 -11.32
CA GLU A 355 6.62 1.66 -12.71
C GLU A 355 5.35 1.18 -13.42
N GLY A 356 5.10 1.69 -14.63
CA GLY A 356 4.02 1.23 -15.52
C GLY A 356 2.61 1.49 -14.98
N VAL A 357 2.40 2.49 -14.13
CA VAL A 357 1.07 2.79 -13.56
C VAL A 357 0.19 3.52 -14.58
N THR A 358 -0.92 2.89 -14.97
CA THR A 358 -1.94 3.47 -15.86
C THR A 358 -2.70 4.59 -15.17
N ALA A 359 -3.13 4.35 -13.92
CA ALA A 359 -3.82 5.36 -13.13
C ALA A 359 -3.55 5.26 -11.63
N VAL A 360 -3.46 6.42 -10.98
CA VAL A 360 -3.43 6.56 -9.53
C VAL A 360 -4.83 6.90 -9.05
N ILE A 361 -5.36 6.11 -8.12
CA ILE A 361 -6.57 6.43 -7.36
C ILE A 361 -6.11 7.00 -6.02
N PHE A 362 -6.14 8.32 -5.89
CA PHE A 362 -5.73 9.01 -4.67
C PHE A 362 -6.93 9.19 -3.75
N CYS A 363 -6.89 8.60 -2.55
CA CYS A 363 -7.97 8.69 -1.56
C CYS A 363 -7.64 9.77 -0.53
N ALA A 364 -8.44 10.84 -0.52
CA ALA A 364 -8.40 11.91 0.47
C ALA A 364 -9.66 11.85 1.35
N ALA A 365 -9.49 11.74 2.66
CA ALA A 365 -10.62 11.72 3.58
C ALA A 365 -11.07 13.16 3.90
N LEU A 366 -12.26 13.53 3.43
CA LEU A 366 -12.80 14.88 3.63
C LEU A 366 -13.05 15.19 5.10
N SER A 367 -13.42 14.20 5.90
CA SER A 367 -13.84 14.39 7.30
C SER A 367 -12.70 14.64 8.29
N GLU A 368 -11.43 14.66 7.85
CA GLU A 368 -10.26 14.72 8.73
C GLU A 368 -9.66 16.14 8.83
N TYR A 369 -10.43 17.18 8.48
CA TYR A 369 -9.96 18.58 8.48
C TYR A 369 -9.74 19.16 9.87
N ASP A 370 -10.31 18.56 10.91
CA ASP A 370 -10.24 18.95 12.33
C ASP A 370 -9.48 17.92 13.19
N GLN A 371 -8.82 16.94 12.55
CA GLN A 371 -8.12 15.84 13.23
C GLN A 371 -6.61 15.92 13.05
N THR A 372 -5.87 15.34 13.99
CA THR A 372 -4.40 15.24 13.97
C THR A 372 -3.94 13.84 13.59
N LEU A 373 -2.72 13.71 13.07
CA LEU A 373 -2.17 12.42 12.66
C LEU A 373 -1.88 11.52 13.86
N PHE A 374 -2.07 10.22 13.66
CA PHE A 374 -1.64 9.21 14.65
C PHE A 374 -0.12 9.23 14.87
N GLU A 375 0.67 9.50 13.82
CA GLU A 375 2.14 9.53 13.92
C GLU A 375 2.69 10.83 14.52
N ASP A 376 1.89 11.90 14.52
CA ASP A 376 2.30 13.25 14.88
C ASP A 376 1.08 14.10 15.26
N GLU A 377 0.78 14.14 16.56
CA GLU A 377 -0.39 14.84 17.12
C GLU A 377 -0.34 16.35 16.88
N SER A 378 0.80 16.92 16.48
CA SER A 378 0.90 18.35 16.14
C SER A 378 0.44 18.66 14.73
N LYS A 379 0.32 17.65 13.85
CA LYS A 379 0.04 17.86 12.44
C LYS A 379 -1.38 17.46 12.08
N ASN A 380 -2.11 18.40 11.47
CA ASN A 380 -3.44 18.18 10.93
C ASN A 380 -3.45 17.16 9.77
N ARG A 381 -4.42 16.25 9.76
CA ARG A 381 -4.53 15.15 8.77
C ARG A 381 -4.82 15.67 7.35
N MET A 382 -5.64 16.71 7.20
CA MET A 382 -5.91 17.31 5.90
C MET A 382 -4.68 18.03 5.33
N MET A 383 -3.89 18.69 6.17
CA MET A 383 -2.60 19.28 5.76
C MET A 383 -1.60 18.22 5.30
N GLU A 384 -1.50 17.09 6.01
CA GLU A 384 -0.70 15.95 5.54
C GLU A 384 -1.20 15.41 4.21
N THR A 385 -2.52 15.33 4.02
CA THR A 385 -3.13 14.85 2.77
C THR A 385 -2.81 15.79 1.61
N LYS A 386 -2.87 17.11 1.83
CA LYS A 386 -2.47 18.15 0.89
C LYS A 386 -1.03 17.97 0.44
N GLU A 387 -0.08 17.94 1.38
CA GLU A 387 1.35 17.79 1.10
C GLU A 387 1.66 16.46 0.41
N LEU A 388 1.01 15.38 0.83
CA LEU A 388 1.18 14.07 0.23
C LEU A 388 0.66 14.06 -1.22
N PHE A 389 -0.49 14.69 -1.48
CA PHE A 389 -1.02 14.78 -2.84
C PHE A 389 -0.07 15.57 -3.75
N ASP A 390 0.37 16.75 -3.30
CA ASP A 390 1.37 17.57 -3.99
C ASP A 390 2.64 16.76 -4.33
N TRP A 391 3.20 16.06 -3.34
CA TRP A 391 4.36 15.21 -3.54
C TRP A 391 4.14 14.10 -4.58
N VAL A 392 2.97 13.43 -4.55
CA VAL A 392 2.63 12.38 -5.53
C VAL A 392 2.55 12.96 -6.94
N LEU A 393 1.94 14.15 -7.12
CA LEU A 393 1.78 14.76 -8.45
C LEU A 393 3.11 15.13 -9.11
N GLN A 394 4.14 15.41 -8.31
CA GLN A 394 5.47 15.79 -8.78
C GLN A 394 6.35 14.58 -9.19
N GLN A 395 5.94 13.34 -8.87
CA GLN A 395 6.76 12.17 -9.16
C GLN A 395 6.98 11.96 -10.67
N PRO A 396 8.24 11.80 -11.15
CA PRO A 396 8.55 11.67 -12.58
C PRO A 396 7.88 10.47 -13.25
N CYS A 397 7.72 9.36 -12.53
CA CYS A 397 7.06 8.15 -13.00
C CYS A 397 5.58 8.33 -13.35
N PHE A 398 4.96 9.45 -12.95
CA PHE A 398 3.54 9.75 -13.19
C PHE A 398 3.32 10.85 -14.23
N GLU A 399 4.28 11.06 -15.13
CA GLU A 399 4.21 12.07 -16.19
C GLU A 399 2.94 11.92 -17.05
N LYS A 400 2.62 10.69 -17.48
CA LYS A 400 1.44 10.36 -18.32
C LYS A 400 0.32 9.64 -17.56
N THR A 401 0.51 9.38 -16.27
CA THR A 401 -0.43 8.60 -15.46
C THR A 401 -1.71 9.38 -15.20
N SER A 402 -2.86 8.72 -15.34
CA SER A 402 -4.15 9.33 -15.03
C SER A 402 -4.37 9.45 -13.51
N PHE A 403 -4.93 10.55 -13.04
CA PHE A 403 -5.24 10.81 -11.64
C PHE A 403 -6.74 10.82 -11.37
N MET A 404 -7.17 9.90 -10.51
CA MET A 404 -8.53 9.79 -10.02
C MET A 404 -8.53 10.15 -8.53
N LEU A 405 -8.96 11.37 -8.19
CA LEU A 405 -9.04 11.83 -6.80
C LEU A 405 -10.39 11.43 -6.21
N PHE A 406 -10.35 10.57 -5.19
CA PHE A 406 -11.51 10.18 -4.41
C PHE A 406 -11.56 11.03 -3.14
N LEU A 407 -12.51 11.96 -3.12
CA LEU A 407 -12.87 12.70 -1.93
C LEU A 407 -13.82 11.81 -1.11
N ASN A 408 -13.22 11.05 -0.20
CA ASN A 408 -13.85 9.95 0.55
C ASN A 408 -14.38 10.42 1.92
N LYS A 409 -15.15 9.54 2.58
CA LYS A 409 -15.83 9.80 3.87
C LYS A 409 -16.81 10.98 3.80
N PHE A 410 -17.47 11.15 2.64
CA PHE A 410 -18.42 12.25 2.45
C PHE A 410 -19.61 12.18 3.42
N ASP A 411 -20.03 10.98 3.80
CA ASP A 411 -21.07 10.69 4.80
C ASP A 411 -20.74 11.22 6.20
N ILE A 412 -19.46 11.21 6.57
CA ILE A 412 -18.98 11.80 7.83
C ILE A 412 -18.82 13.31 7.68
N PHE A 413 -18.28 13.75 6.54
CA PHE A 413 -18.13 15.17 6.21
C PHE A 413 -19.47 15.92 6.25
N GLU A 414 -20.53 15.34 5.67
CA GLU A 414 -21.89 15.91 5.63
C GLU A 414 -22.42 16.25 7.03
N LYS A 415 -22.15 15.41 8.02
CA LYS A 415 -22.55 15.63 9.41
C LYS A 415 -21.65 16.62 10.12
N LYS A 416 -20.34 16.56 9.85
CA LYS A 416 -19.33 17.34 10.58
C LYS A 416 -19.33 18.81 10.18
N VAL A 417 -19.47 19.11 8.90
CA VAL A 417 -19.36 20.49 8.36
C VAL A 417 -20.42 21.45 8.90
N LEU A 418 -21.55 20.92 9.37
CA LEU A 418 -22.61 21.71 10.00
C LEU A 418 -22.29 22.10 11.46
N ASN A 419 -21.38 21.39 12.11
CA ASN A 419 -21.05 21.56 13.52
C ASN A 419 -19.64 22.14 13.74
N VAL A 420 -18.68 21.78 12.88
CA VAL A 420 -17.28 22.22 12.97
C VAL A 420 -16.93 23.00 11.70
N PRO A 421 -16.64 24.32 11.79
CA PRO A 421 -16.30 25.14 10.63
C PRO A 421 -15.05 24.62 9.91
N LEU A 422 -15.00 24.70 8.57
CA LEU A 422 -13.82 24.30 7.81
C LEU A 422 -12.56 25.10 8.17
N ASN A 423 -12.74 26.35 8.62
CA ASN A 423 -11.67 27.30 8.94
C ASN A 423 -10.71 26.83 10.04
N VAL A 424 -11.07 25.79 10.82
CA VAL A 424 -10.17 25.15 11.78
C VAL A 424 -8.96 24.52 11.09
N CYS A 425 -9.11 24.10 9.83
CA CYS A 425 -8.01 23.63 9.01
C CYS A 425 -7.27 24.83 8.40
N GLU A 426 -5.94 24.85 8.52
CA GLU A 426 -5.10 25.92 7.99
C GLU A 426 -5.31 26.16 6.49
N TRP A 427 -5.52 25.10 5.72
CA TRP A 427 -5.71 25.21 4.26
C TRP A 427 -7.04 25.86 3.86
N PHE A 428 -8.01 25.87 4.76
CA PHE A 428 -9.39 26.31 4.52
C PHE A 428 -9.75 27.57 5.31
N LYS A 429 -8.76 28.32 5.81
CA LYS A 429 -8.95 29.55 6.60
C LYS A 429 -9.82 30.61 5.92
N ASP A 430 -9.80 30.65 4.60
CA ASP A 430 -10.55 31.59 3.75
C ASP A 430 -11.97 31.12 3.39
N TYR A 431 -12.42 29.98 3.91
CA TYR A 431 -13.77 29.51 3.71
C TYR A 431 -14.80 30.48 4.32
N GLN A 432 -15.87 30.79 3.59
CA GLN A 432 -17.00 31.54 4.13
C GLN A 432 -18.29 30.75 3.92
N PRO A 433 -19.04 30.45 4.99
CA PRO A 433 -20.34 29.80 4.86
C PRO A 433 -21.32 30.77 4.19
N VAL A 434 -22.12 30.25 3.26
CA VAL A 434 -23.04 31.09 2.44
C VAL A 434 -24.50 30.71 2.64
N SER A 435 -24.77 29.52 3.19
CA SER A 435 -26.13 29.04 3.39
C SER A 435 -26.22 28.16 4.64
N THR A 436 -27.36 27.47 4.80
CA THR A 436 -27.59 26.53 5.90
C THR A 436 -28.06 25.17 5.37
N GLY A 437 -27.87 24.12 6.18
CA GLY A 437 -28.29 22.76 5.84
C GLY A 437 -27.62 22.21 4.59
N LYS A 438 -28.40 21.62 3.67
CA LYS A 438 -27.86 20.91 2.49
C LYS A 438 -27.11 21.82 1.52
N GLN A 439 -27.51 23.07 1.39
CA GLN A 439 -26.82 24.02 0.50
C GLN A 439 -25.42 24.34 1.02
N GLU A 440 -25.26 24.43 2.34
CA GLU A 440 -23.98 24.65 2.99
C GLU A 440 -23.04 23.45 2.81
N ILE A 441 -23.57 22.21 2.93
CA ILE A 441 -22.79 20.98 2.69
C ILE A 441 -22.22 20.94 1.27
N GLU A 442 -23.05 21.25 0.26
CA GLU A 442 -22.61 21.26 -1.14
C GLU A 442 -21.62 22.41 -1.41
N HIS A 443 -21.83 23.59 -0.82
CA HIS A 443 -20.90 24.71 -0.94
C HIS A 443 -19.53 24.38 -0.33
N ALA A 444 -19.52 23.81 0.88
CA ALA A 444 -18.31 23.36 1.54
C ALA A 444 -17.58 22.27 0.74
N TYR A 445 -18.32 21.31 0.18
CA TYR A 445 -17.76 20.28 -0.68
C TYR A 445 -17.10 20.86 -1.94
N GLU A 446 -17.79 21.76 -2.65
CA GLU A 446 -17.26 22.40 -3.85
C GLU A 446 -16.05 23.30 -3.52
N PHE A 447 -16.03 23.96 -2.37
CA PHE A 447 -14.85 24.69 -1.89
C PHE A 447 -13.64 23.77 -1.70
N VAL A 448 -13.80 22.67 -0.96
CA VAL A 448 -12.68 21.73 -0.73
C VAL A 448 -12.24 21.08 -2.04
N LYS A 449 -13.18 20.69 -2.91
CA LYS A 449 -12.89 20.18 -4.25
C LYS A 449 -12.08 21.19 -5.06
N LYS A 450 -12.48 22.46 -5.08
CA LYS A 450 -11.76 23.53 -5.77
C LYS A 450 -10.33 23.70 -5.25
N LYS A 451 -10.11 23.63 -3.93
CA LYS A 451 -8.74 23.66 -3.35
C LYS A 451 -7.86 22.53 -3.87
N PHE A 452 -8.40 21.31 -4.01
CA PHE A 452 -7.69 20.18 -4.61
C PHE A 452 -7.46 20.35 -6.12
N GLU A 453 -8.41 20.94 -6.85
CA GLU A 453 -8.24 21.28 -8.28
C GLU A 453 -7.12 22.31 -8.46
N GLU A 454 -7.15 23.39 -7.69
CA GLU A 454 -6.11 24.43 -7.68
C GLU A 454 -4.75 23.83 -7.37
N LEU A 455 -4.65 23.00 -6.32
CA LEU A 455 -3.41 22.30 -5.99
C LEU A 455 -2.93 21.40 -7.12
N TYR A 456 -3.83 20.66 -7.75
CA TYR A 456 -3.49 19.82 -8.89
C TYR A 456 -2.85 20.64 -10.02
N PHE A 457 -3.47 21.75 -10.44
CA PHE A 457 -2.95 22.56 -11.53
C PHE A 457 -1.68 23.34 -11.14
N GLN A 458 -1.53 23.75 -9.87
CA GLN A 458 -0.31 24.41 -9.38
C GLN A 458 0.90 23.46 -9.35
N SER A 459 0.69 22.21 -8.97
CA SER A 459 1.73 21.19 -8.84
C SER A 459 2.04 20.46 -10.16
N THR A 460 1.21 20.63 -11.19
CA THR A 460 1.39 20.00 -12.50
C THR A 460 2.20 20.91 -13.40
N ALA A 461 3.42 20.48 -13.75
CA ALA A 461 4.24 21.19 -14.72
C ALA A 461 3.59 21.19 -16.13
N PRO A 462 3.90 22.17 -17.00
CA PRO A 462 3.24 22.34 -18.30
C PRO A 462 3.35 21.12 -19.24
N ASP A 463 4.44 20.35 -19.12
CA ASP A 463 4.69 19.10 -19.84
C ASP A 463 3.78 17.94 -19.42
N ARG A 464 3.06 18.09 -18.30
CA ARG A 464 2.18 17.06 -17.70
C ARG A 464 0.69 17.43 -17.76
N VAL A 465 0.33 18.54 -18.40
CA VAL A 465 -1.05 19.07 -18.40
C VAL A 465 -2.06 18.16 -19.11
N ASP A 466 -1.60 17.32 -20.04
CA ASP A 466 -2.45 16.45 -20.87
C ASP A 466 -2.89 15.16 -20.15
N ARG A 467 -2.45 14.92 -18.91
CA ARG A 467 -2.86 13.75 -18.14
C ARG A 467 -4.31 13.90 -17.67
N VAL A 468 -5.04 12.79 -17.65
CA VAL A 468 -6.44 12.81 -17.22
C VAL A 468 -6.51 13.05 -15.72
N PHE A 469 -7.30 14.05 -15.32
CA PHE A 469 -7.63 14.32 -13.93
C PHE A 469 -9.14 14.33 -13.72
N LYS A 470 -9.62 13.51 -12.79
CA LYS A 470 -11.03 13.44 -12.40
C LYS A 470 -11.17 13.38 -10.89
N ILE A 471 -12.18 14.06 -10.37
CA ILE A 471 -12.52 14.09 -8.96
C ILE A 471 -13.87 13.39 -8.77
N TYR A 472 -13.94 12.53 -7.77
CA TYR A 472 -15.13 11.79 -7.41
C TYR A 472 -15.44 12.00 -5.93
N ARG A 473 -16.69 12.38 -5.65
CA ARG A 473 -17.27 12.30 -4.31
C ARG A 473 -17.55 10.84 -3.99
N THR A 474 -17.03 10.34 -2.87
CA THR A 474 -17.14 8.93 -2.52
C THR A 474 -17.43 8.71 -1.04
N THR A 475 -18.15 7.62 -0.79
CA THR A 475 -18.28 6.98 0.52
C THR A 475 -17.88 5.53 0.30
N ALA A 476 -16.70 5.15 0.77
CA ALA A 476 -16.15 3.81 0.56
C ALA A 476 -17.04 2.69 1.14
N LEU A 477 -17.90 2.99 2.10
CA LEU A 477 -18.85 2.04 2.67
C LEU A 477 -20.07 1.78 1.75
N ASP A 478 -20.39 2.71 0.84
CA ASP A 478 -21.49 2.56 -0.10
C ASP A 478 -21.06 1.77 -1.34
N GLN A 479 -21.45 0.49 -1.36
CA GLN A 479 -21.15 -0.42 -2.47
C GLN A 479 -21.71 0.07 -3.83
N LYS A 480 -22.90 0.68 -3.85
CA LYS A 480 -23.53 1.14 -5.10
C LYS A 480 -22.75 2.32 -5.68
N LEU A 481 -22.37 3.26 -4.81
CA LEU A 481 -21.57 4.43 -5.20
C LEU A 481 -20.20 3.99 -5.71
N VAL A 482 -19.49 3.13 -4.96
CA VAL A 482 -18.18 2.61 -5.38
C VAL A 482 -18.29 1.88 -6.73
N LYS A 483 -19.30 1.04 -6.93
CA LYS A 483 -19.54 0.37 -8.23
C LYS A 483 -19.75 1.37 -9.36
N LYS A 484 -20.52 2.44 -9.14
CA LYS A 484 -20.73 3.50 -10.14
C LYS A 484 -19.44 4.25 -10.44
N THR A 485 -18.68 4.62 -9.41
CA THR A 485 -17.40 5.33 -9.55
C THR A 485 -16.39 4.50 -10.34
N PHE A 486 -16.23 3.20 -10.04
CA PHE A 486 -15.31 2.34 -10.80
C PHE A 486 -15.72 2.17 -12.26
N LYS A 487 -17.02 2.16 -12.59
CA LYS A 487 -17.47 2.17 -14.00
C LYS A 487 -17.05 3.45 -14.72
N LEU A 488 -17.21 4.61 -14.08
CA LEU A 488 -16.78 5.89 -14.65
C LEU A 488 -15.26 5.96 -14.83
N VAL A 489 -14.50 5.39 -13.88
CA VAL A 489 -13.03 5.27 -13.99
C VAL A 489 -12.66 4.37 -15.17
N ASP A 490 -13.24 3.17 -15.27
CA ASP A 490 -13.04 2.23 -16.38
C ASP A 490 -13.35 2.87 -17.76
N GLU A 491 -14.49 3.56 -17.89
CA GLU A 491 -14.85 4.31 -19.11
C GLU A 491 -13.84 5.39 -19.45
N THR A 492 -13.37 6.14 -18.46
CA THR A 492 -12.38 7.21 -18.64
C THR A 492 -11.04 6.65 -19.11
N LEU A 493 -10.58 5.56 -18.51
CA LEU A 493 -9.31 4.91 -18.86
C LEU A 493 -9.37 4.30 -20.26
N ARG A 494 -10.46 3.58 -20.59
CA ARG A 494 -10.64 3.02 -21.94
C ARG A 494 -10.64 4.12 -23.00
N ARG A 495 -11.38 5.21 -22.78
CA ARG A 495 -11.42 6.34 -23.73
C ARG A 495 -10.03 6.94 -23.95
N ARG A 496 -9.25 7.08 -22.88
CA ARG A 496 -7.87 7.58 -22.98
C ARG A 496 -6.97 6.64 -23.77
N ASN A 497 -7.04 5.33 -23.50
CA ASN A 497 -6.25 4.34 -24.24
C ASN A 497 -6.58 4.34 -25.73
N LEU A 498 -7.87 4.49 -26.09
CA LEU A 498 -8.31 4.60 -27.49
C LEU A 498 -7.80 5.87 -28.16
N LEU A 499 -7.80 7.02 -27.46
CA LEU A 499 -7.22 8.28 -27.94
C LEU A 499 -5.71 8.13 -28.18
N GLU A 500 -4.96 7.54 -27.25
CA GLU A 500 -3.51 7.33 -27.39
C GLU A 500 -3.17 6.33 -28.51
N ALA A 501 -4.07 5.39 -28.79
CA ALA A 501 -3.96 4.47 -29.93
C ALA A 501 -4.38 5.11 -31.28
N GLY A 502 -4.88 6.35 -31.29
CA GLY A 502 -5.36 7.03 -32.50
C GLY A 502 -6.67 6.46 -33.06
N LEU A 503 -7.48 5.78 -32.24
CA LEU A 503 -8.74 5.15 -32.63
C LEU A 503 -9.98 6.05 -32.39
N LEU A 504 -9.77 7.20 -31.74
CA LEU A 504 -10.74 8.28 -31.46
C LEU A 504 -10.07 9.61 -31.77
#